data_AF-A0A1I8D0S1-F1
#
_entry.id   AF-A0A1I8D0S1-F1
#
_cell.length_a   1.000
_cell.length_b   1.000
_cell.length_c   1.000
_cell.angle_alpha   90.00
_cell.angle_beta   90.00
_cell.angle_gamma   90.00
#
_symmetry.space_group_name_H-M   'P 1'
#
loop_
_entity.id
_entity.type
_entity.pdbx_description
1 polymer ?
#
loop_
_entity_poly.entity_id
_entity_poly.type
_entity_poly.pdbx_seq_one_letter_code
_entity_poly.pdbx_strand_id
1 'polypeptide(L)'
;MGLIAGSRYVLNLIIATADINFKWLGRRVILITFLSCITLSFLIIALFHIIGIIKNVEMLVRVLQIGIVCFTAQLYASGAVLSSELYPTAIRNMGYSVVQVSSRIGGILSAYLFYLSSIGDSIPYLLLASLTFITTISFFFTIPETKGKPLNEKMPSKEECIFGNKKKKDIEMSEKESEKMLAD
;
A
#
# COMPACT_ATOMS: atom_id res chain seq x y z
N MET A 1 4.54 -17.73 -16.60
CA MET A 1 4.41 -16.25 -16.47
C MET A 1 3.11 -15.71 -17.08
N GLY A 2 2.70 -16.12 -18.29
CA GLY A 2 1.49 -15.58 -18.96
C GLY A 2 0.16 -15.79 -18.22
N LEU A 3 -0.05 -16.94 -17.55
CA LEU A 3 -1.31 -17.24 -16.85
C LEU A 3 -1.59 -16.31 -15.67
N ILE A 4 -0.55 -15.97 -14.89
CA ILE A 4 -0.65 -15.05 -13.74
C ILE A 4 -0.86 -13.62 -14.22
N ALA A 5 -0.24 -13.21 -15.33
CA ALA A 5 -0.51 -11.92 -15.93
C ALA A 5 -1.97 -11.84 -16.43
N GLY A 6 -2.45 -12.88 -17.12
CA GLY A 6 -3.82 -12.97 -17.61
C GLY A 6 -4.86 -12.92 -16.49
N SER A 7 -4.67 -13.69 -15.40
CA SER A 7 -5.61 -13.69 -14.27
C SER A 7 -5.73 -12.32 -13.60
N ARG A 8 -4.63 -11.56 -13.52
CA ARG A 8 -4.63 -10.19 -12.99
C ARG A 8 -5.45 -9.24 -13.86
N TYR A 9 -5.33 -9.31 -15.18
CA TYR A 9 -6.12 -8.47 -16.09
C TYR A 9 -7.61 -8.78 -15.98
N VAL A 10 -7.97 -10.07 -15.94
CA VAL A 10 -9.37 -10.51 -15.79
C VAL A 10 -9.96 -10.01 -14.48
N LEU A 11 -9.25 -10.17 -13.36
CA LEU A 11 -9.71 -9.68 -12.05
C LEU A 11 -9.87 -8.15 -12.03
N ASN A 12 -8.93 -7.42 -12.63
CA ASN A 12 -9.01 -5.96 -12.67
C ASN A 12 -10.21 -5.49 -13.51
N LEU A 13 -10.51 -6.17 -14.62
CA LEU A 13 -11.69 -5.89 -15.44
C LEU A 13 -13.00 -6.16 -14.67
N ILE A 14 -13.09 -7.31 -13.99
CA ILE A 14 -14.26 -7.68 -13.16
C ILE A 14 -14.50 -6.62 -12.09
N ILE A 15 -13.44 -6.14 -11.43
CA ILE A 15 -13.54 -5.15 -10.36
C ILE A 15 -13.88 -3.79 -10.93
N ALA A 16 -13.32 -3.39 -12.07
CA ALA A 16 -13.71 -2.15 -12.75
C ALA A 16 -15.21 -2.16 -13.12
N THR A 17 -15.72 -3.29 -13.65
CA THR A 17 -17.14 -3.44 -13.95
C THR A 17 -17.99 -3.44 -12.68
N ALA A 18 -17.55 -4.10 -11.61
CA ALA A 18 -18.25 -4.13 -10.32
C ALA A 18 -18.28 -2.73 -9.65
N ASP A 19 -17.21 -1.95 -9.75
CA ASP A 19 -17.10 -0.60 -9.21
C ASP A 19 -18.08 0.38 -9.89
N ILE A 20 -18.32 0.18 -11.20
CA ILE A 20 -19.31 0.94 -11.98
C ILE A 20 -20.75 0.51 -11.60
N ASN A 21 -21.01 -0.79 -11.46
CA ASN A 21 -22.35 -1.30 -11.20
C ASN A 21 -22.81 -1.08 -9.74
N PHE A 22 -21.91 -1.16 -8.76
CA PHE A 22 -22.25 -1.05 -7.35
C PHE A 22 -21.73 0.26 -6.76
N LYS A 23 -22.64 1.21 -6.54
CA LYS A 23 -22.32 2.49 -5.89
C LYS A 23 -21.82 2.33 -4.44
N TRP A 24 -22.19 1.23 -3.77
CA TRP A 24 -21.74 0.90 -2.40
C TRP A 24 -20.31 0.31 -2.35
N LEU A 25 -19.75 -0.16 -3.47
CA LEU A 25 -18.35 -0.56 -3.53
C LEU A 25 -17.46 0.69 -3.56
N GLY A 26 -17.15 1.24 -2.38
CA GLY A 26 -16.14 2.27 -2.22
C GLY A 26 -14.72 1.71 -2.35
N ARG A 27 -13.74 2.58 -2.67
CA ARG A 27 -12.31 2.23 -2.71
C ARG A 27 -11.81 1.62 -1.40
N ARG A 28 -12.34 2.12 -0.26
CA ARG A 28 -12.03 1.63 1.08
C ARG A 28 -12.48 0.19 1.28
N VAL A 29 -13.72 -0.13 0.91
CA VAL A 29 -14.28 -1.49 1.03
C VAL A 29 -13.46 -2.47 0.20
N ILE A 30 -13.17 -2.12 -1.05
CA ILE A 30 -12.35 -2.94 -1.96
C ILE A 30 -10.98 -3.28 -1.33
N LEU A 31 -10.26 -2.26 -0.85
CA LEU A 31 -8.93 -2.46 -0.25
C LEU A 31 -8.99 -3.32 1.02
N ILE A 32 -9.93 -3.05 1.93
CA ILE A 32 -10.05 -3.79 3.19
C ILE A 32 -10.46 -5.24 2.95
N THR A 33 -11.39 -5.49 2.03
CA THR A 33 -11.82 -6.86 1.68
C THR A 33 -10.68 -7.67 1.07
N PHE A 34 -9.93 -7.12 0.11
CA PHE A 34 -8.81 -7.86 -0.47
C PHE A 34 -7.67 -8.08 0.52
N LEU A 35 -7.40 -7.11 1.37
CA LEU A 35 -6.35 -7.23 2.38
C LEU A 35 -6.72 -8.26 3.46
N SER A 36 -7.98 -8.31 3.90
CA SER A 36 -8.46 -9.32 4.83
C SER A 36 -8.44 -10.73 4.23
N CYS A 37 -8.79 -10.89 2.94
CA CYS A 37 -8.67 -12.16 2.23
C CYS A 37 -7.21 -12.66 2.19
N ILE A 38 -6.23 -11.76 2.00
CA ILE A 38 -4.80 -12.11 2.02
C ILE A 38 -4.38 -12.56 3.42
N THR A 39 -4.72 -11.81 4.46
CA THR A 39 -4.40 -12.16 5.85
C THR A 39 -4.98 -13.52 6.23
N LEU A 40 -6.24 -13.77 5.88
CA LEU A 40 -6.91 -15.05 6.14
C LEU A 40 -6.21 -16.20 5.39
N SER A 41 -5.82 -15.98 4.14
CA SER A 41 -5.12 -17.00 3.34
C SER A 41 -3.75 -17.35 3.94
N PHE A 42 -2.96 -16.36 4.39
CA PHE A 42 -1.70 -16.62 5.08
C PHE A 42 -1.90 -17.36 6.41
N LEU A 43 -2.94 -17.00 7.17
CA LEU A 43 -3.27 -17.67 8.42
C LEU A 43 -3.64 -19.16 8.19
N ILE A 44 -4.46 -19.44 7.18
CA ILE A 44 -4.84 -20.82 6.81
C ILE A 44 -3.61 -21.64 6.40
N ILE A 45 -2.72 -21.08 5.58
CA ILE A 45 -1.48 -21.75 5.17
C ILE A 45 -0.59 -22.04 6.38
N ALA A 46 -0.43 -21.07 7.28
CA ALA A 46 0.32 -21.24 8.52
C ALA A 46 -0.25 -22.36 9.40
N LEU A 47 -1.58 -22.43 9.55
CA LEU A 47 -2.25 -23.50 10.29
C LEU A 47 -2.00 -24.87 9.67
N PHE A 48 -2.07 -25.00 8.34
CA PHE A 48 -1.76 -26.26 7.67
C PHE A 48 -0.30 -26.69 7.84
N HIS A 49 0.63 -25.73 7.95
CA HIS A 49 2.02 -26.04 8.26
C HIS A 49 2.21 -26.50 9.72
N ILE A 50 1.50 -25.90 10.68
CA ILE A 50 1.54 -26.30 12.09
C ILE A 50 0.95 -27.70 12.30
N ILE A 51 -0.16 -28.01 11.63
CA ILE A 51 -0.84 -29.32 11.76
C ILE A 51 -0.06 -30.44 11.03
N GLY A 52 0.86 -30.10 10.13
CA GLY A 52 1.72 -31.08 9.44
C GLY A 52 1.04 -31.85 8.31
N ILE A 53 -0.15 -31.43 7.86
CA ILE A 53 -0.94 -32.10 6.80
C ILE A 53 -0.65 -31.57 5.39
N ILE A 54 0.40 -30.78 5.22
CA ILE A 54 0.73 -30.06 3.97
C ILE A 54 0.74 -30.99 2.75
N LYS A 55 1.28 -32.21 2.88
CA LYS A 55 1.38 -33.17 1.78
C LYS A 55 0.02 -33.57 1.22
N ASN A 56 -1.01 -33.64 2.06
CA ASN A 56 -2.37 -34.00 1.63
C ASN A 56 -3.10 -32.81 1.01
N VAL A 57 -2.77 -31.58 1.44
CA VAL A 57 -3.42 -30.33 0.99
C VAL A 57 -2.53 -29.49 0.08
N GLU A 58 -1.50 -30.08 -0.53
CA GLU A 58 -0.46 -29.34 -1.27
C GLU A 58 -1.05 -28.54 -2.45
N MET A 59 -2.02 -29.13 -3.17
CA MET A 59 -2.74 -28.43 -4.24
C MET A 59 -3.50 -27.21 -3.71
N LEU A 60 -4.17 -27.34 -2.56
CA LEU A 60 -4.91 -26.24 -1.94
C LEU A 60 -3.98 -25.12 -1.51
N VAL A 61 -2.83 -25.45 -0.90
CA VAL A 61 -1.81 -24.44 -0.50
C VAL A 61 -1.30 -23.68 -1.73
N ARG A 62 -1.03 -24.37 -2.84
CA ARG A 62 -0.63 -23.72 -4.10
C ARG A 62 -1.72 -22.78 -4.65
N VAL A 63 -2.98 -23.21 -4.62
CA VAL A 63 -4.10 -22.36 -5.06
C VAL A 63 -4.23 -21.11 -4.17
N LEU A 64 -4.11 -21.27 -2.85
CA LEU A 64 -4.12 -20.14 -1.91
C LEU A 64 -2.96 -19.16 -2.16
N GLN A 65 -1.75 -19.66 -2.42
CA GLN A 65 -0.59 -18.82 -2.76
C GLN A 65 -0.80 -18.03 -4.07
N ILE A 66 -1.33 -18.68 -5.11
CA ILE A 66 -1.68 -18.00 -6.37
C ILE A 66 -2.75 -16.95 -6.12
N GLY A 67 -3.76 -17.26 -5.29
CA GLY A 67 -4.79 -16.33 -4.85
C GLY A 67 -4.21 -15.10 -4.16
N ILE A 68 -3.28 -15.28 -3.21
CA ILE A 68 -2.57 -14.19 -2.52
C ILE A 68 -1.86 -13.28 -3.53
N VAL A 69 -1.14 -13.84 -4.50
CA VAL A 69 -0.45 -13.05 -5.54
C VAL A 69 -1.45 -12.23 -6.37
N CYS A 70 -2.60 -12.83 -6.70
CA CYS A 70 -3.67 -12.16 -7.45
C CYS A 70 -4.29 -11.00 -6.64
N PHE A 71 -4.65 -11.23 -5.38
CA PHE A 71 -5.19 -10.19 -4.51
C PHE A 71 -4.18 -9.08 -4.22
N THR A 72 -2.90 -9.42 -4.04
CA THR A 72 -1.82 -8.44 -3.83
C THR A 72 -1.66 -7.53 -5.05
N ALA A 73 -1.72 -8.09 -6.26
CA ALA A 73 -1.71 -7.29 -7.48
C ALA A 73 -2.88 -6.32 -7.57
N GLN A 74 -4.06 -6.76 -7.13
CA GLN A 74 -5.26 -5.92 -7.13
C GLN A 74 -5.17 -4.79 -6.09
N LEU A 75 -4.62 -5.08 -4.91
CA LEU A 75 -4.33 -4.07 -3.89
C LEU A 75 -3.38 -2.99 -4.42
N TYR A 76 -2.35 -3.39 -5.16
CA TYR A 76 -1.42 -2.45 -5.77
C TYR A 76 -2.11 -1.52 -6.78
N ALA A 77 -2.94 -2.07 -7.68
CA ALA A 77 -3.70 -1.27 -8.64
C ALA A 77 -4.69 -0.32 -7.94
N SER A 78 -5.47 -0.84 -6.98
CA SER A 78 -6.48 -0.06 -6.26
C SER A 78 -5.85 1.01 -5.36
N GLY A 79 -4.70 0.72 -4.76
CA GLY A 79 -3.93 1.65 -3.93
C GLY A 79 -3.29 2.78 -4.75
N ALA A 80 -2.87 2.52 -5.99
CA ALA A 80 -2.39 3.55 -6.89
C ALA A 80 -3.51 4.55 -7.24
N VAL A 81 -4.71 4.05 -7.50
CA VAL A 81 -5.88 4.91 -7.75
C VAL A 81 -6.27 5.70 -6.50
N LEU A 82 -6.30 5.05 -5.32
CA LEU A 82 -6.58 5.76 -4.07
C LEU A 82 -5.56 6.87 -3.80
N SER A 83 -4.27 6.61 -4.05
CA SER A 83 -3.23 7.63 -3.92
C SER A 83 -3.47 8.82 -4.86
N SER A 84 -4.04 8.56 -6.05
CA SER A 84 -4.39 9.62 -6.99
C SER A 84 -5.63 10.43 -6.60
N GLU A 85 -6.51 9.85 -5.78
CA GLU A 85 -7.69 10.51 -5.23
C GLU A 85 -7.37 11.30 -3.94
N LEU A 86 -6.42 10.81 -3.13
CA LEU A 86 -6.09 11.37 -1.82
C LEU A 86 -5.10 12.54 -1.90
N TYR A 87 -4.15 12.49 -2.83
CA TYR A 87 -3.08 13.48 -2.96
C TYR A 87 -3.33 14.44 -4.13
N PRO A 88 -3.22 15.77 -3.93
CA PRO A 88 -3.26 16.72 -5.03
C PRO A 88 -2.08 16.48 -5.98
N THR A 89 -2.29 16.76 -7.27
CA THR A 89 -1.36 16.43 -8.37
C THR A 89 0.08 16.87 -8.11
N ALA A 90 0.28 18.01 -7.45
CA ALA A 90 1.59 18.57 -7.18
C ALA A 90 2.45 17.76 -6.18
N ILE A 91 1.86 16.98 -5.26
CA ILE A 91 2.62 16.09 -4.34
C ILE A 91 2.43 14.61 -4.63
N ARG A 92 1.49 14.25 -5.52
CA ARG A 92 1.16 12.85 -5.83
C ARG A 92 2.38 12.05 -6.30
N ASN A 93 3.21 12.60 -7.18
CA ASN A 93 4.42 11.91 -7.67
C ASN A 93 5.43 11.65 -6.54
N MET A 94 5.55 12.57 -5.59
CA MET A 94 6.44 12.42 -4.45
C MET A 94 5.93 11.32 -3.50
N GLY A 95 4.63 11.34 -3.19
CA GLY A 95 3.99 10.28 -2.38
C GLY A 95 4.12 8.90 -3.01
N TYR A 96 3.88 8.79 -4.32
CA TYR A 96 4.03 7.53 -5.03
C TYR A 96 5.48 7.02 -5.03
N SER A 97 6.46 7.92 -5.14
CA SER A 97 7.89 7.54 -5.06
C SER A 97 8.25 6.90 -3.72
N VAL A 98 7.72 7.41 -2.61
CA VAL A 98 7.93 6.84 -1.27
C VAL A 98 7.35 5.42 -1.19
N VAL A 99 6.15 5.20 -1.74
CA VAL A 99 5.52 3.86 -1.81
C VAL A 99 6.35 2.89 -2.65
N GLN A 100 6.96 3.37 -3.73
CA GLN A 100 7.81 2.52 -4.57
C GLN A 100 9.11 2.15 -3.85
N VAL A 101 9.75 3.09 -3.15
CA VAL A 101 10.95 2.82 -2.36
C VAL A 101 10.64 1.82 -1.24
N SER A 102 9.54 2.01 -0.51
CA SER A 102 9.14 1.05 0.54
C SER A 102 8.84 -0.34 -0.03
N SER A 103 8.23 -0.42 -1.20
CA SER A 103 8.01 -1.69 -1.91
C SER A 103 9.34 -2.40 -2.25
N ARG A 104 10.39 -1.66 -2.60
CA ARG A 104 11.73 -2.24 -2.85
C ARG A 104 12.35 -2.78 -1.57
N ILE A 105 12.24 -2.05 -0.46
CA ILE A 105 12.70 -2.52 0.85
C ILE A 105 11.97 -3.82 1.23
N GLY A 106 10.64 -3.87 1.04
CA GLY A 106 9.86 -5.09 1.26
C GLY A 106 10.33 -6.27 0.39
N GLY A 107 10.68 -6.02 -0.86
CA GLY A 107 11.26 -7.03 -1.75
C GLY A 107 12.59 -7.58 -1.25
N ILE A 108 13.47 -6.71 -0.72
CA ILE A 108 14.74 -7.14 -0.12
C ILE A 108 14.49 -7.97 1.15
N LEU A 109 13.61 -7.49 2.05
CA LEU A 109 13.24 -8.21 3.27
C LEU A 109 12.61 -9.58 2.96
N SER A 110 11.81 -9.68 1.89
CA SER A 110 11.20 -10.94 1.46
C SER A 110 12.24 -12.01 1.11
N ALA A 111 13.42 -11.64 0.60
CA ALA A 111 14.48 -12.61 0.32
C ALA A 111 15.02 -13.26 1.61
N TYR A 112 15.00 -12.53 2.74
CA TYR A 112 15.42 -13.06 4.03
C TYR A 112 14.40 -14.01 4.67
N LEU A 113 13.13 -13.95 4.26
CA LEU A 113 12.10 -14.89 4.76
C LEU A 113 12.43 -16.35 4.40
N PHE A 114 13.14 -16.60 3.30
CA PHE A 114 13.63 -17.94 2.95
C PHE A 114 14.59 -18.50 4.00
N TYR A 115 15.44 -17.65 4.57
CA TYR A 115 16.34 -18.06 5.65
C TYR A 115 15.56 -18.45 6.90
N LEU A 116 14.47 -17.73 7.18
CA LEU A 116 13.62 -18.00 8.33
C LEU A 116 12.86 -19.33 8.22
N SER A 117 12.58 -19.80 6.99
CA SER A 117 12.02 -21.14 6.75
C SER A 117 12.92 -22.25 7.28
N SER A 118 14.24 -22.03 7.39
CA SER A 118 15.17 -23.05 7.94
C SER A 118 14.95 -23.33 9.43
N ILE A 119 14.39 -22.38 10.17
CA ILE A 119 14.07 -22.53 11.60
C ILE A 119 12.70 -23.19 11.77
N GLY A 120 11.77 -22.95 10.84
CA GLY A 120 10.49 -23.63 10.79
C GLY A 120 9.64 -23.12 9.63
N ASP A 121 9.07 -24.06 8.88
CA ASP A 121 8.33 -23.76 7.64
C ASP A 121 7.09 -22.88 7.90
N SER A 122 6.52 -22.93 9.11
CA SER A 122 5.33 -22.12 9.49
C SER A 122 5.65 -20.65 9.77
N ILE A 123 6.88 -20.35 10.20
CA ILE A 123 7.29 -19.03 10.70
C ILE A 123 7.13 -17.92 9.65
N PRO A 124 7.59 -18.05 8.39
CA PRO A 124 7.43 -16.98 7.41
C PRO A 124 5.97 -16.65 7.13
N TYR A 125 5.08 -17.66 7.12
CA TYR A 125 3.64 -17.44 6.91
C TYR A 125 2.98 -16.73 8.09
N LEU A 126 3.36 -17.06 9.33
CA LEU A 126 2.86 -16.37 10.53
C LEU A 126 3.31 -14.91 10.58
N LEU A 127 4.55 -14.61 10.19
CA LEU A 127 5.04 -13.23 10.11
C LEU A 127 4.30 -12.43 9.03
N LEU A 128 4.06 -13.02 7.85
CA LEU A 128 3.29 -12.35 6.80
C LEU A 128 1.83 -12.15 7.21
N ALA A 129 1.23 -13.11 7.91
CA ALA A 129 -0.12 -12.98 8.47
C ALA A 129 -0.19 -11.84 9.49
N SER A 130 0.77 -11.72 10.41
CA SER A 130 0.77 -10.64 11.42
C SER A 130 1.00 -9.26 10.80
N LEU A 131 1.94 -9.14 9.85
CA LEU A 131 2.19 -7.89 9.13
C LEU A 131 0.96 -7.42 8.35
N THR A 132 0.32 -8.33 7.62
CA THR A 132 -0.90 -8.00 6.84
C THR A 132 -2.09 -7.69 7.75
N PHE A 133 -2.19 -8.35 8.90
CA PHE A 133 -3.22 -8.06 9.91
C PHE A 133 -3.07 -6.66 10.49
N ILE A 134 -1.85 -6.28 10.92
CA ILE A 134 -1.56 -4.92 11.39
C ILE A 134 -1.89 -3.90 10.30
N THR A 135 -1.48 -4.18 9.06
CA THR A 135 -1.80 -3.32 7.91
C THR A 135 -3.30 -3.17 7.72
N THR A 136 -4.07 -4.25 7.84
CA THR A 136 -5.53 -4.24 7.72
C THR A 136 -6.17 -3.32 8.76
N ILE A 137 -5.74 -3.45 10.01
CA ILE A 137 -6.22 -2.61 11.11
C ILE A 137 -5.84 -1.15 10.88
N SER A 138 -4.58 -0.86 10.54
CA SER A 138 -4.13 0.50 10.26
C SER A 138 -4.92 1.12 9.11
N PHE A 139 -5.10 0.41 8.00
CA PHE A 139 -5.90 0.89 6.87
C PHE A 139 -7.36 1.12 7.24
N PHE A 140 -7.93 0.26 8.08
CA PHE A 140 -9.30 0.41 8.56
C PHE A 140 -9.50 1.74 9.30
N PHE A 141 -8.54 2.15 10.14
CA PHE A 141 -8.63 3.41 10.90
C PHE A 141 -8.20 4.64 10.09
N THR A 142 -7.20 4.52 9.22
CA THR A 142 -6.57 5.67 8.56
C THR A 142 -7.30 6.11 7.29
N ILE A 143 -7.97 5.21 6.56
CA ILE A 143 -8.50 5.54 5.23
C ILE A 143 -9.96 6.00 5.32
N PRO A 144 -10.26 7.30 5.09
CA PRO A 144 -11.63 7.77 4.92
C PRO A 144 -12.19 7.34 3.56
N GLU A 145 -13.52 7.19 3.47
CA GLU A 145 -14.22 6.93 2.21
C GLU A 145 -13.99 8.12 1.23
N THR A 146 -13.38 7.86 0.07
CA THR A 146 -13.11 8.85 -1.00
C THR A 146 -14.12 8.86 -2.14
N LYS A 147 -14.93 7.80 -2.30
CA LYS A 147 -15.86 7.68 -3.43
C LYS A 147 -16.92 8.80 -3.39
N GLY A 148 -16.94 9.64 -4.42
CA GLY A 148 -17.95 10.70 -4.61
C GLY A 148 -17.65 12.04 -3.93
N LYS A 149 -16.46 12.24 -3.34
CA LYS A 149 -16.05 13.56 -2.84
C LYS A 149 -15.33 14.35 -3.95
N PRO A 150 -15.56 15.67 -4.07
CA PRO A 150 -14.82 16.50 -5.02
C PRO A 150 -13.33 16.42 -4.70
N LEU A 151 -12.52 16.24 -5.75
CA LEU A 151 -11.08 16.18 -5.64
C LEU A 151 -10.58 17.53 -5.11
N ASN A 152 -9.84 17.54 -4.00
CA ASN A 152 -9.19 18.76 -3.51
C ASN A 152 -8.04 19.12 -4.47
N GLU A 153 -8.37 19.79 -5.57
CA GLU A 153 -7.39 20.29 -6.54
C GLU A 153 -6.53 21.43 -5.99
N LYS A 154 -6.95 22.04 -4.87
CA LYS A 154 -6.26 23.15 -4.25
C LYS A 154 -5.33 22.66 -3.14
N MET A 155 -4.03 22.90 -3.31
CA MET A 155 -3.10 22.94 -2.18
C MET A 155 -3.57 24.00 -1.18
N PRO A 156 -3.40 23.80 0.15
CA PRO A 156 -3.58 24.87 1.12
C PRO A 156 -2.72 26.06 0.73
N SER A 157 -3.22 27.28 0.97
CA SER A 157 -2.55 28.51 0.54
C SER A 157 -1.14 28.59 1.15
N LYS A 158 -0.21 29.26 0.47
CA LYS A 158 1.20 29.38 0.91
C LYS A 158 1.35 29.99 2.32
N GLU A 159 0.29 30.61 2.84
CA GLU A 159 0.22 31.27 4.15
C GLU A 159 0.03 30.26 5.31
N GLU A 160 -0.48 29.05 5.04
CA GLU A 160 -0.65 27.98 6.03
C GLU A 160 0.50 26.93 6.00
N CYS A 161 1.45 27.08 5.09
CA CYS A 161 2.64 26.24 5.06
C CYS A 161 3.53 26.55 6.28
N ILE A 162 3.59 25.62 7.24
CA ILE A 162 4.51 25.66 8.39
C ILE A 162 5.97 25.89 7.93
N PHE A 163 6.33 25.46 6.71
CA PHE A 163 7.64 25.68 6.10
C PHE A 163 7.80 27.00 5.33
N GLY A 164 6.70 27.70 4.98
CA GLY A 164 6.76 29.00 4.30
C GLY A 164 7.38 30.08 5.18
N ASN A 165 7.07 30.05 6.48
CA ASN A 165 7.64 30.98 7.45
C ASN A 165 9.16 30.81 7.66
N LYS A 166 9.71 29.60 7.47
CA LYS A 166 11.17 29.39 7.53
C LYS A 166 11.87 30.05 6.36
N LYS A 167 11.41 29.77 5.12
CA LYS A 167 12.00 30.37 3.91
C LYS A 167 11.95 31.90 3.91
N LYS A 168 10.87 32.51 4.40
CA LYS A 168 10.76 33.97 4.48
C LYS A 168 11.74 34.58 5.50
N LYS A 169 11.90 33.94 6.67
CA LYS A 169 12.89 34.35 7.68
C LYS A 169 14.34 34.19 7.20
N ASP A 170 14.64 33.12 6.47
CA ASP A 170 15.99 32.86 5.96
C ASP A 170 16.40 33.90 4.90
N ILE A 171 15.44 34.34 4.06
CA ILE A 171 15.67 35.38 3.05
C ILE A 171 15.81 36.77 3.69
N GLU A 172 14.93 37.14 4.64
CA GLU A 172 15.02 38.44 5.34
C GLU A 172 16.30 38.57 6.19
N MET A 173 16.83 37.45 6.69
CA MET A 173 18.06 37.42 7.47
C MET A 173 19.30 37.52 6.58
N SER A 174 19.28 36.88 5.40
CA SER A 174 20.30 37.05 4.35
C SER A 174 20.39 38.49 3.84
N GLU A 175 19.26 39.16 3.60
CA GLU A 175 19.25 40.54 3.11
C GLU A 175 19.82 41.54 4.14
N LYS A 176 19.45 41.37 5.42
CA LYS A 176 19.98 42.20 6.52
C LYS A 176 21.47 41.99 6.78
N GLU A 177 21.98 40.80 6.51
CA GLU A 177 23.40 40.49 6.65
C GLU A 177 24.21 41.11 5.50
N SER A 178 23.67 41.10 4.28
CA SER A 178 24.27 41.81 3.14
C SER A 178 24.25 43.34 3.27
N GLU A 179 23.20 43.93 3.85
CA GLU A 179 23.16 45.38 4.09
C GLU A 179 24.16 45.84 5.15
N LYS A 180 24.44 45.01 6.17
CA LYS A 180 25.47 45.32 7.18
C LYS A 180 26.89 45.23 6.63
N MET A 181 27.17 44.30 5.72
CA MET A 181 28.49 44.17 5.10
C MET A 181 28.82 45.29 4.09
N LEU A 182 27.82 46.06 3.65
CA LEU A 182 28.01 47.21 2.75
C LEU A 182 28.12 48.54 3.50
N ALA A 183 27.89 48.55 4.82
CA ALA A 183 27.85 49.74 5.66
C ALA A 183 29.09 49.93 6.56
N ASP A 184 30.01 48.95 6.57
CA ASP A 184 31.35 49.01 7.17
C ASP A 184 32.43 49.17 6.08
#